data_AF-A0A377FNV5-F1
#
_entry.id   AF-A0A377FNV5-F1
#
_cell.length_a   1.000
_cell.length_b   1.000
_cell.length_c   1.000
_cell.angle_alpha   90.00
_cell.angle_beta   90.00
_cell.angle_gamma   90.00
#
_symmetry.space_group_name_H-M   'P 1'
#
loop_
_entity.id
_entity.type
_entity.pdbx_description
1 polymer ?
#
loop_
_entity_poly.entity_id
_entity_poly.type
_entity_poly.pdbx_seq_one_letter_code
_entity_poly.pdbx_strand_id
1 'polypeptide(L)'
;MKYLIVTYIALISKKVVKLYAHNGIYMYFTDRNINRKAQNWRGLDFKKFKENDNRYNKLYDEALISVFEYNVGSELEVIFVEHNEKLDEDDIKTICDLSIENCEKGILVL
;
A
#
# COMPACT_ATOMS: atom_id res chain seq x y z
N MET A 1 -13.81 -5.61 -6.67
CA MET A 1 -13.44 -4.29 -7.19
C MET A 1 -12.27 -3.67 -6.41
N LYS A 2 -12.39 -3.38 -5.11
CA LYS A 2 -11.30 -2.80 -4.30
C LYS A 2 -10.05 -3.69 -4.10
N TYR A 3 -10.19 -5.00 -4.32
CA TYR A 3 -9.13 -6.01 -4.16
C TYR A 3 -8.07 -6.05 -5.28
N LEU A 4 -8.38 -5.50 -6.47
CA LEU A 4 -7.46 -5.56 -7.62
C LEU A 4 -6.23 -4.70 -7.39
N ILE A 5 -6.39 -3.47 -6.89
CA ILE A 5 -5.26 -2.55 -6.72
C ILE A 5 -4.24 -3.05 -5.69
N VAL A 6 -4.69 -3.58 -4.54
CA VAL A 6 -3.77 -4.17 -3.55
C VAL A 6 -2.99 -5.35 -4.12
N THR A 7 -3.61 -6.13 -5.02
CA THR A 7 -2.93 -7.24 -5.71
C THR A 7 -1.88 -6.71 -6.68
N TYR A 8 -2.20 -5.69 -7.48
CA TYR A 8 -1.23 -5.10 -8.39
C TYR A 8 -0.04 -4.47 -7.67
N ILE A 9 -0.29 -3.70 -6.60
CA ILE A 9 0.78 -3.12 -5.77
C ILE A 9 1.70 -4.23 -5.24
N ALA A 10 1.15 -5.33 -4.75
CA ALA A 10 1.93 -6.47 -4.28
C ALA A 10 2.77 -7.13 -5.39
N LEU A 11 2.32 -7.10 -6.64
CA LEU A 11 3.02 -7.71 -7.78
C LEU A 11 4.11 -6.82 -8.35
N ILE A 12 3.90 -5.50 -8.43
CA ILE A 12 4.85 -4.57 -9.07
C ILE A 12 6.12 -4.34 -8.25
N SER A 13 6.07 -4.47 -6.92
CA SER A 13 7.24 -4.26 -6.08
C SER A 13 7.51 -5.45 -5.16
N LYS A 14 8.71 -6.03 -5.31
CA LYS A 14 9.21 -7.11 -4.44
C LYS A 14 9.53 -6.64 -3.01
N LYS A 15 9.55 -5.32 -2.78
CA LYS A 15 9.81 -4.73 -1.46
C LYS A 15 8.55 -4.77 -0.57
N VAL A 16 7.37 -4.84 -1.17
CA VAL A 16 6.07 -4.82 -0.49
C VAL A 16 5.79 -6.17 0.16
N VAL A 17 5.62 -6.19 1.48
CA VAL A 17 5.42 -7.42 2.24
C VAL A 17 3.99 -7.60 2.73
N LYS A 18 3.28 -6.49 2.97
CA LYS A 18 1.90 -6.50 3.45
C LYS A 18 1.17 -5.21 3.06
N LEU A 19 -0.13 -5.31 2.84
CA LEU A 19 -0.96 -4.15 2.48
C LEU A 19 -2.19 -4.07 3.38
N TYR A 20 -2.66 -2.85 3.56
CA TYR A 20 -3.82 -2.53 4.37
C TYR A 20 -4.78 -1.65 3.59
N ALA A 21 -6.04 -2.07 3.47
CA ALA A 21 -7.10 -1.30 2.81
C ALA A 21 -8.17 -0.87 3.82
N HIS A 22 -9.07 0.01 3.39
CA HIS A 22 -10.17 0.56 4.17
C HIS A 22 -9.72 1.08 5.53
N ASN A 23 -8.77 2.02 5.52
CA ASN A 23 -8.22 2.64 6.72
C ASN A 23 -7.61 1.62 7.72
N GLY A 24 -7.10 0.49 7.23
CA GLY A 24 -6.42 -0.50 8.07
C GLY A 24 -7.26 -1.71 8.49
N ILE A 25 -8.54 -1.77 8.10
CA ILE A 25 -9.46 -2.84 8.51
C ILE A 25 -9.10 -4.17 7.81
N TYR A 26 -8.82 -4.12 6.50
CA TYR A 26 -8.48 -5.32 5.74
C TYR A 26 -6.98 -5.42 5.54
N MET A 27 -6.46 -6.62 5.75
CA MET A 27 -5.05 -6.95 5.62
C MET A 27 -4.83 -7.94 4.48
N TYR A 28 -3.86 -7.66 3.62
CA TYR A 28 -3.44 -8.52 2.52
C TYR A 28 -1.98 -8.88 2.70
N PHE A 29 -1.69 -10.16 2.72
CA PHE A 29 -0.36 -10.70 2.96
C PHE A 29 0.24 -11.14 1.62
N THR A 30 1.54 -10.89 1.47
CA THR A 30 2.33 -11.47 0.38
C THR A 30 3.02 -12.75 0.87
N ASP A 31 3.68 -13.47 -0.03
CA ASP A 31 4.52 -14.62 0.28
C ASP A 31 5.92 -14.24 0.82
N ARG A 32 6.19 -12.93 0.97
CA ARG A 32 7.50 -12.40 1.34
C ARG A 32 7.65 -12.32 2.85
N ASN A 33 8.89 -12.51 3.32
CA ASN A 33 9.21 -12.41 4.74
C ASN A 33 9.02 -10.97 5.22
N ILE A 34 8.27 -10.80 6.31
CA ILE A 34 8.05 -9.51 6.97
C ILE A 34 9.12 -9.35 8.06
N ASN A 35 9.85 -8.23 8.07
CA ASN A 35 10.84 -7.96 9.13
C ASN A 35 10.18 -7.76 10.49
N ARG A 36 8.99 -7.14 10.49
CA ARG A 36 8.25 -6.82 11.70
C ARG A 36 7.63 -8.04 12.37
N LYS A 37 7.94 -8.21 13.65
CA LYS A 37 7.40 -9.31 14.47
C LYS A 37 5.95 -9.11 14.86
N ALA A 38 5.56 -7.86 15.17
CA ALA A 38 4.18 -7.54 15.51
C ALA A 38 3.31 -7.55 14.25
N GLN A 39 2.36 -8.48 14.17
CA GLN A 39 1.53 -8.68 12.97
C GLN A 39 0.30 -7.75 12.89
N ASN A 40 -0.02 -7.05 13.97
CA ASN A 40 -1.18 -6.17 14.06
C ASN A 40 -0.75 -4.70 14.24
N TRP A 41 -1.59 -3.80 13.78
CA TRP A 41 -1.47 -2.35 13.94
C TRP A 41 -2.64 -1.85 14.78
N ARG A 42 -2.46 -0.75 15.52
CA ARG A 42 -3.60 -0.10 16.17
C ARG A 42 -4.28 0.79 15.14
N GLY A 43 -5.61 0.87 15.13
CA GLY A 43 -6.34 1.75 14.21
C GLY A 43 -5.88 3.21 14.27
N LEU A 44 -5.44 3.68 15.45
CA LEU A 44 -4.88 5.02 15.64
C LEU A 44 -3.57 5.26 14.87
N ASP A 45 -2.81 4.21 14.57
CA ASP A 45 -1.56 4.33 13.81
C ASP A 45 -1.87 4.68 12.34
N PHE A 46 -2.86 4.01 11.73
CA PHE A 46 -3.28 4.31 10.36
C PHE A 46 -3.76 5.74 10.19
N LYS A 47 -4.50 6.28 11.16
CA LYS A 47 -4.89 7.69 11.17
C LYS A 47 -3.66 8.62 11.13
N LYS A 48 -2.66 8.35 11.98
CA LYS A 48 -1.41 9.12 12.01
C LYS A 48 -0.57 8.99 10.75
N PHE A 49 -0.65 7.88 10.03
CA PHE A 49 0.03 7.72 8.74
C PHE A 49 -0.65 8.55 7.66
N LYS A 50 -1.98 8.49 7.62
CA LYS A 50 -2.79 9.26 6.65
C LYS A 50 -2.65 10.77 6.81
N GLU A 51 -2.58 11.26 8.05
CA GLU A 51 -2.49 12.70 8.36
C GLU A 51 -1.05 13.24 8.31
N ASN A 52 -0.05 12.43 7.94
CA ASN A 52 1.34 12.87 7.89
C ASN A 52 1.71 13.49 6.54
N ASP A 53 2.44 14.60 6.56
CA ASP A 53 2.95 15.25 5.35
C ASP A 53 3.93 14.35 4.57
N ASN A 54 4.74 13.57 5.28
CA ASN A 54 5.60 12.57 4.66
C ASN A 54 4.86 11.23 4.54
N ARG A 55 4.31 11.00 3.35
CA ARG A 55 3.47 9.84 3.04
C ARG A 55 4.26 8.57 2.75
N TYR A 56 5.54 8.65 2.42
CA TYR A 56 6.31 7.51 1.90
C TYR A 56 7.49 7.14 2.80
N ASN A 57 7.82 5.85 2.85
CA ASN A 57 8.99 5.32 3.54
C ASN A 57 9.08 5.74 5.02
N LYS A 58 7.94 5.85 5.70
CA LYS A 58 7.91 6.19 7.11
C LYS A 58 8.35 4.97 7.92
N LEU A 59 9.47 5.09 8.61
CA LEU A 59 9.90 4.09 9.57
C LEU A 59 8.90 3.99 10.72
N TYR A 60 8.44 2.78 10.98
CA TYR A 60 7.62 2.47 12.13
C TYR A 60 7.98 1.07 12.63
N ASP A 61 8.48 1.00 13.85
CA ASP A 61 8.95 -0.25 14.45
C ASP A 61 10.07 -0.86 13.58
N GLU A 62 9.95 -2.13 13.20
CA GLU A 62 10.93 -2.88 12.38
C GLU A 62 10.65 -2.81 10.86
N ALA A 63 9.69 -1.99 10.41
CA ALA A 63 9.29 -1.89 9.00
C ALA A 63 9.08 -0.45 8.53
N LEU A 64 8.89 -0.27 7.23
CA LEU A 64 8.51 0.99 6.62
C LEU A 64 7.06 0.94 6.17
N ILE A 65 6.36 2.08 6.28
CA ILE A 65 4.99 2.26 5.80
C ILE A 65 4.94 3.41 4.80
N SER A 66 4.26 3.19 3.68
CA SER A 66 3.91 4.20 2.68
C SER A 66 2.38 4.28 2.53
N VAL A 67 1.84 5.46 2.21
CA VAL A 67 0.41 5.71 2.07
C VAL A 67 0.08 6.19 0.66
N PHE A 68 -0.77 5.42 -0.03
CA PHE A 68 -1.26 5.72 -1.37
C PHE A 68 -2.76 5.94 -1.36
N GLU A 69 -3.24 6.81 -2.25
CA GLU A 69 -4.62 7.24 -2.35
C GLU A 69 -5.13 7.05 -3.77
N TYR A 70 -6.28 6.40 -3.90
CA TYR A 70 -6.88 6.11 -5.20
C TYR A 70 -8.35 6.46 -5.19
N ASN A 71 -8.82 7.08 -6.27
CA ASN A 71 -10.25 7.29 -6.48
C ASN A 71 -10.88 5.99 -7.00
N VAL A 72 -11.85 5.45 -6.26
CA VAL A 72 -12.68 4.30 -6.64
C VAL A 72 -14.10 4.81 -6.87
N GLY A 73 -14.46 5.12 -8.12
CA GLY A 73 -15.72 5.78 -8.42
C GLY A 73 -15.79 7.14 -7.72
N SER A 74 -16.73 7.32 -6.80
CA SER A 74 -16.90 8.55 -6.01
C SER A 74 -16.20 8.54 -4.64
N GLU A 75 -15.51 7.46 -4.28
CA GLU A 75 -14.86 7.29 -2.98
C GLU A 75 -13.33 7.39 -3.09
N LEU A 76 -12.68 7.95 -2.07
CA LEU A 76 -11.23 7.92 -1.93
C LEU A 76 -10.82 6.72 -1.07
N GLU A 77 -10.13 5.76 -1.68
CA GLU A 77 -9.57 4.60 -1.00
C GLU A 77 -8.13 4.88 -0.59
N VAL A 78 -7.78 4.59 0.66
CA VAL A 78 -6.43 4.77 1.21
C VAL A 78 -5.82 3.40 1.44
N ILE A 79 -4.70 3.15 0.77
CA ILE A 79 -3.92 1.93 0.88
C ILE A 79 -2.62 2.23 1.64
N PHE A 80 -2.38 1.48 2.71
CA PHE A 80 -1.10 1.49 3.42
C PHE A 80 -0.28 0.30 2.97
N VAL A 81 0.97 0.55 2.66
CA VAL A 81 1.88 -0.43 2.08
C VAL A 81 3.05 -0.59 3.04
N GLU A 82 3.17 -1.78 3.61
CA GLU A 82 4.30 -2.19 4.45
C GLU A 82 5.38 -2.80 3.57
N HIS A 83 6.61 -2.36 3.75
CA HIS A 83 7.77 -2.80 3.00
C HIS A 83 9.02 -2.84 3.89
N ASN A 84 9.93 -3.75 3.57
CA ASN A 84 11.16 -3.96 4.35
C ASN A 84 12.29 -3.00 3.93
N GLU A 85 12.22 -2.49 2.71
CA GLU A 85 13.24 -1.65 2.08
C GLU A 85 12.57 -0.43 1.48
N LYS A 86 13.29 0.71 1.45
CA LYS A 86 12.73 1.94 0.90
C LYS A 86 12.25 1.73 -0.53
N LEU A 87 11.01 2.16 -0.78
CA LEU A 87 10.50 2.40 -2.12
C LEU A 87 11.28 3.58 -2.70
N ASP A 88 11.88 3.38 -3.86
CA ASP A 88 12.53 4.47 -4.58
C ASP A 88 11.50 5.29 -5.36
N GLU A 89 11.97 6.33 -6.06
CA GLU A 89 11.08 7.22 -6.83
C GLU A 89 10.31 6.47 -7.92
N ASP A 90 10.95 5.49 -8.56
CA ASP A 90 10.34 4.68 -9.61
C ASP A 90 9.27 3.73 -9.05
N ASP A 91 9.53 3.08 -7.91
CA ASP A 91 8.52 2.29 -7.18
C ASP A 91 7.30 3.15 -6.87
N ILE A 92 7.52 4.32 -6.24
CA ILE A 92 6.44 5.22 -5.80
C ILE A 92 5.64 5.70 -7.00
N LYS A 93 6.33 6.14 -8.07
CA LYS A 93 5.68 6.61 -9.29
C LYS A 93 4.84 5.50 -9.92
N THR A 94 5.39 4.30 -10.06
CA THR A 94 4.69 3.15 -10.65
C THR A 94 3.44 2.78 -9.85
N ILE A 95 3.54 2.78 -8.51
CA ILE A 95 2.41 2.52 -7.63
C ILE A 95 1.34 3.62 -7.75
N CYS A 96 1.73 4.90 -7.78
CA CYS A 96 0.82 6.03 -7.93
C CYS A 96 0.09 6.02 -9.28
N ASP A 97 0.77 5.64 -10.35
CA ASP A 97 0.23 5.63 -11.72
C ASP A 97 -0.78 4.48 -11.94
N LEU A 98 -0.94 3.56 -10.97
CA LEU A 98 -1.98 2.54 -11.02
C LEU A 98 -3.38 3.18 -11.04
N SER A 99 -4.06 3.05 -12.17
CA SER A 99 -5.47 3.42 -12.31
C SER A 99 -6.36 2.22 -12.02
N ILE A 100 -7.34 2.39 -11.13
CA ILE A 100 -8.33 1.36 -10.79
C ILE A 100 -9.18 0.99 -12.01
N GLU A 101 -9.55 1.98 -12.83
CA GLU A 101 -10.31 1.71 -14.07
C GLU A 101 -9.52 0.86 -15.06
N ASN A 102 -8.20 1.06 -15.17
CA ASN A 102 -7.34 0.26 -16.04
C ASN A 102 -7.15 -1.15 -15.47
N CYS A 103 -6.99 -1.26 -14.15
CA CYS A 103 -6.92 -2.52 -13.42
C CYS A 103 -8.19 -3.37 -13.61
N GLU A 104 -9.38 -2.75 -13.63
CA GLU A 104 -10.67 -3.40 -13.83
C GLU A 104 -10.89 -3.90 -15.26
N LYS A 105 -10.36 -3.17 -16.26
CA LYS A 105 -10.42 -3.57 -17.67
C LYS A 105 -9.38 -4.63 -18.04
N GLY A 106 -8.52 -5.05 -17.10
CA GLY A 106 -7.40 -5.96 -17.36
C GLY A 106 -6.33 -5.35 -18.28
N ILE A 107 -6.35 -4.03 -18.45
CA ILE A 107 -5.36 -3.30 -19.25
C ILE A 107 -4.26 -2.88 -18.30
N LEU A 108 -3.34 -3.79 -17.98
CA LEU A 108 -2.06 -3.39 -17.42
C LEU A 108 -1.13 -3.03 -18.56
N VAL A 109 -0.74 -1.76 -18.62
CA VAL A 109 0.46 -1.35 -19.34
C VAL A 109 1.59 -1.41 -18.32
N LEU A 110 2.31 -2.53 -18.31
CA LEU A 110 3.59 -2.69 -17.60
C LEU A 110 4.70 -2.00 -18.40
#